data_AF-A0A3M3WKF9-F1
#
_entry.id   AF-A0A3M3WKF9-F1
#
_cell.length_a   1.000
_cell.length_b   1.000
_cell.length_c   1.000
_cell.angle_alpha   90.00
_cell.angle_beta   90.00
_cell.angle_gamma   90.00
#
_symmetry.space_group_name_H-M   'P 1'
#
loop_
_entity.id
_entity.type
_entity.pdbx_description
1 polymer ?
#
loop_
_entity_poly.entity_id
_entity_poly.type
_entity_poly.pdbx_seq_one_letter_code
_entity_poly.pdbx_strand_id
1 'polypeptide(L)'
;MTALTPLDTLWLTEAVRLREQQAGVLDDQEANRRARAAGGDLTARITHRALGLAQRDGMLGALHHWKQGARLALIALAVLSVISGAGLAL
;
A
#
# COMPACT_ATOMS: atom_id res chain seq x y z
N MET A 1 7.12 6.55 11.28
CA MET A 1 6.51 6.25 9.99
C MET A 1 7.55 5.53 9.15
N THR A 2 7.37 4.25 8.82
CA THR A 2 8.29 3.54 7.94
C THR A 2 8.20 4.19 6.56
N ALA A 3 9.34 4.57 5.97
CA ALA A 3 9.36 5.16 4.65
C ALA A 3 8.70 4.20 3.63
N LEU A 4 7.88 4.73 2.71
CA LEU A 4 7.30 3.92 1.64
C LEU A 4 8.42 3.40 0.75
N THR A 5 8.37 2.11 0.44
CA THR A 5 9.24 1.54 -0.58
C THR A 5 8.75 1.95 -1.98
N PRO A 6 9.60 1.87 -3.03
CA PRO A 6 9.16 2.10 -4.40
C PRO A 6 7.99 1.19 -4.80
N LEU A 7 8.00 -0.06 -4.36
CA LEU A 7 6.91 -1.01 -4.60
C LEU A 7 5.61 -0.59 -3.93
N ASP A 8 5.67 -0.08 -2.70
CA ASP A 8 4.48 0.42 -1.99
C ASP A 8 3.84 1.59 -2.72
N THR A 9 4.69 2.48 -3.23
CA THR A 9 4.27 3.65 -3.99
C THR A 9 3.53 3.24 -5.28
N LEU A 10 4.08 2.27 -6.02
CA LEU A 10 3.42 1.72 -7.21
C LEU A 10 2.13 0.97 -6.86
N TRP A 11 2.14 0.18 -5.80
CA TRP A 11 0.98 -0.57 -5.33
C TRP A 11 -0.18 0.34 -4.96
N LEU A 12 0.10 1.40 -4.21
CA LEU A 12 -0.90 2.40 -3.83
C LEU A 12 -1.42 3.17 -5.03
N THR A 13 -0.56 3.46 -6.00
CA THR A 13 -0.97 4.11 -7.25
C THR A 13 -1.98 3.25 -8.00
N GLU A 14 -1.70 1.95 -8.15
CA GLU A 14 -2.64 1.01 -8.79
C GLU A 14 -3.91 0.80 -7.96
N ALA A 15 -3.80 0.73 -6.63
CA ALA A 15 -4.96 0.62 -5.76
C ALA A 15 -5.91 1.83 -5.90
N VAL A 16 -5.37 3.04 -6.05
CA VAL A 16 -6.17 4.24 -6.34
C VAL A 16 -6.80 4.14 -7.73
N ARG A 17 -6.06 3.69 -8.74
CA ARG A 17 -6.60 3.46 -10.09
C ARG A 17 -7.79 2.49 -10.08
N LEU A 18 -7.66 1.36 -9.37
CA LEU A 18 -8.73 0.37 -9.22
C LEU A 18 -9.92 0.94 -8.45
N ARG A 19 -9.68 1.73 -7.41
CA ARG A 19 -10.75 2.40 -6.67
C ARG A 19 -11.53 3.38 -7.55
N GLU A 20 -10.84 4.18 -8.38
CA GLU A 20 -11.49 5.09 -9.33
C GLU A 20 -12.33 4.32 -10.36
N GLN A 21 -11.84 3.16 -10.83
CA GLN A 21 -12.62 2.29 -11.71
C GLN A 21 -13.89 1.72 -11.06
N GLN A 22 -13.86 1.43 -9.75
CA GLN A 22 -14.97 0.78 -9.04
C GLN A 22 -15.98 1.78 -8.45
N ALA A 23 -15.52 2.90 -7.90
CA ALA A 23 -16.34 3.85 -7.16
C ALA A 23 -16.59 5.18 -7.91
N GLY A 24 -16.05 5.32 -9.13
CA GLY A 24 -16.12 6.54 -9.92
C GLY A 24 -14.99 7.52 -9.61
N VAL A 25 -15.00 8.66 -10.31
CA VAL A 25 -13.97 9.68 -10.22
C VAL A 25 -13.90 10.23 -8.79
N LEU A 26 -12.74 10.08 -8.14
CA LEU A 26 -12.49 10.67 -6.83
C LEU A 26 -12.44 12.19 -6.95
N ASP A 27 -13.03 12.90 -5.98
CA ASP A 27 -12.84 14.35 -5.88
C ASP A 27 -11.35 14.63 -5.59
N ASP A 28 -10.66 15.05 -6.65
CA ASP A 28 -9.22 15.02 -6.80
C ASP A 28 -8.65 16.44 -6.98
N GLN A 29 -9.47 17.50 -6.91
CA GLN A 29 -9.04 18.85 -7.29
C GLN A 29 -7.86 19.35 -6.47
N GLU A 30 -7.88 19.13 -5.16
CA GLU A 30 -6.78 19.53 -4.27
C GLU A 30 -5.53 18.66 -4.46
N ALA A 31 -5.70 17.36 -4.74
CA ALA A 31 -4.59 16.45 -5.01
C ALA A 31 -3.93 16.76 -6.38
N ASN A 32 -4.73 17.05 -7.39
CA ASN A 32 -4.29 17.51 -8.70
C ASN A 32 -3.57 18.86 -8.61
N ARG A 33 -4.08 19.80 -7.81
CA ARG A 33 -3.42 21.10 -7.57
C ARG A 33 -2.03 20.93 -6.95
N ARG A 34 -1.93 20.10 -5.92
CA ARG A 34 -0.64 19.78 -5.26
C ARG A 34 0.32 19.05 -6.20
N ALA A 35 -0.16 18.05 -6.94
CA ALA A 35 0.66 17.33 -7.92
C ALA A 35 1.12 18.23 -9.08
N ARG A 36 0.28 19.18 -9.50
CA ARG A 36 0.68 20.18 -10.50
C ARG A 36 1.74 21.13 -9.96
N ALA A 37 1.60 21.59 -8.71
CA ALA A 37 2.54 22.47 -8.04
C ALA A 37 3.90 21.79 -7.75
N ALA A 38 3.93 20.47 -7.54
CA ALA A 38 5.14 19.72 -7.29
C ALA A 38 6.11 19.65 -8.50
N GLY A 39 5.63 19.93 -9.71
CA GLY A 39 6.45 19.83 -10.94
C GLY A 39 6.87 18.38 -11.27
N GLY A 40 7.80 18.22 -12.21
CA GLY A 40 8.34 16.92 -12.62
C GLY A 40 7.61 16.22 -13.77
N ASP A 41 8.07 15.02 -14.11
CA ASP A 41 7.50 14.18 -15.18
C ASP A 41 6.06 13.78 -14.89
N LEU A 42 5.29 13.46 -15.95
CA LEU A 42 3.89 13.04 -15.85
C LEU A 42 3.71 11.89 -14.85
N THR A 43 4.62 10.91 -14.88
CA THR A 43 4.62 9.77 -13.97
C THR A 43 4.70 10.21 -12.51
N ALA A 44 5.64 11.12 -12.20
CA ALA A 44 5.82 11.65 -10.85
C ALA A 44 4.57 12.38 -10.36
N ARG A 45 3.90 13.15 -11.23
CA ARG A 45 2.66 13.87 -10.89
C ARG A 45 1.50 12.91 -10.61
N ILE A 46 1.35 11.85 -11.41
CA ILE A 46 0.33 10.81 -11.19
C ILE A 46 0.57 10.13 -9.84
N THR A 47 1.82 9.73 -9.57
CA THR A 47 2.18 9.11 -8.28
C THR A 47 1.93 10.04 -7.10
N HIS A 48 2.30 11.33 -7.19
CA HIS A 48 2.07 12.29 -6.11
C HIS A 48 0.58 12.49 -5.82
N ARG A 49 -0.26 12.58 -6.87
CA ARG A 49 -1.72 12.64 -6.71
C ARG A 49 -2.25 11.38 -6.02
N ALA A 50 -1.85 10.22 -6.52
CA ALA A 50 -2.33 8.94 -6.00
C ALA A 50 -1.92 8.72 -4.53
N LEU A 51 -0.70 9.08 -4.15
CA LEU A 51 -0.27 9.04 -2.75
C LEU A 51 -1.08 9.99 -1.86
N GLY A 52 -1.41 11.19 -2.34
CA GLY A 52 -2.27 12.14 -1.62
C GLY A 52 -3.67 11.61 -1.39
N LEU A 53 -4.27 10.97 -2.41
CA LEU A 53 -5.57 10.31 -2.30
C LEU A 53 -5.51 9.10 -1.36
N ALA A 54 -4.51 8.23 -1.53
CA ALA A 54 -4.29 7.06 -0.69
C ALA A 54 -4.09 7.41 0.80
N GLN A 55 -3.47 8.55 1.09
CA GLN A 55 -3.32 9.05 2.45
C GLN A 55 -4.64 9.58 3.01
N ARG A 56 -5.39 10.39 2.24
CA ARG A 56 -6.71 10.90 2.64
C ARG A 56 -7.69 9.76 2.93
N ASP A 57 -7.64 8.74 2.10
CA ASP A 57 -8.56 7.61 2.12
C ASP A 57 -8.15 6.49 3.09
N GLY A 58 -7.04 6.65 3.82
CA GLY A 58 -6.57 5.67 4.81
C GLY A 58 -5.93 4.40 4.21
N MET A 59 -5.72 4.35 2.89
CA MET A 59 -5.15 3.21 2.17
C MET A 59 -3.71 2.91 2.60
N LEU A 60 -2.95 3.94 3.00
CA LEU A 60 -1.62 3.77 3.60
C LEU A 60 -1.66 2.92 4.88
N GLY A 61 -2.61 3.21 5.76
CA GLY A 61 -2.79 2.45 7.01
C GLY A 61 -3.21 1.02 6.73
N ALA A 62 -4.14 0.84 5.79
CA ALA A 62 -4.57 -0.49 5.35
C ALA A 62 -3.39 -1.32 4.81
N LEU A 63 -2.57 -0.76 3.91
CA LEU A 63 -1.40 -1.47 3.37
C LEU A 63 -0.42 -1.90 4.48
N HIS A 64 -0.17 -1.02 5.45
CA HIS A 64 0.71 -1.36 6.58
C HIS A 64 0.13 -2.48 7.44
N HIS A 65 -1.16 -2.41 7.76
CA HIS A 65 -1.83 -3.42 8.57
C HIS A 65 -1.85 -4.79 7.87
N TRP A 66 -2.12 -4.81 6.56
CA TRP A 66 -2.06 -6.03 5.75
C TRP A 66 -0.65 -6.65 5.75
N LYS A 67 0.40 -5.83 5.57
CA LYS A 67 1.79 -6.31 5.65
C LYS A 67 2.15 -6.86 7.02
N GLN A 68 1.71 -6.17 8.08
CA GLN A 68 1.95 -6.62 9.45
C GLN A 68 1.23 -7.95 9.72
N GLY A 69 -0.03 -8.08 9.31
CA GLY A 69 -0.80 -9.31 9.41
C GLY A 69 -0.15 -10.47 8.65
N ALA A 70 0.28 -10.25 7.41
CA ALA A 70 0.99 -11.25 6.62
C ALA A 70 2.29 -11.70 7.29
N ARG A 71 3.08 -10.77 7.83
CA ARG A 71 4.32 -11.09 8.56
C ARG A 71 4.04 -11.93 9.82
N LEU A 72 3.01 -11.58 10.58
CA LEU A 72 2.62 -12.33 11.78
C LEU A 72 2.13 -13.73 11.43
N ALA A 73 1.31 -13.87 10.39
CA ALA A 73 0.85 -15.17 9.90
C ALA A 73 2.01 -16.06 9.47
N LEU A 74 3.01 -15.49 8.79
CA LEU A 74 4.21 -16.22 8.34
C LEU A 74 5.06 -16.68 9.53
N ILE A 75 5.22 -15.83 10.55
CA ILE A 75 5.89 -16.21 11.81
C ILE A 75 5.13 -17.34 12.51
N ALA A 76 3.80 -17.22 12.62
CA ALA A 76 2.95 -18.25 13.22
C ALA A 76 3.07 -19.59 12.48
N LEU A 77 3.06 -19.57 11.14
CA LEU A 77 3.28 -20.76 10.31
C LEU A 77 4.66 -21.37 10.53
N ALA A 78 5.71 -20.55 10.61
CA ALA A 78 7.07 -21.03 10.85
C ALA A 78 7.18 -21.72 12.22
N VAL A 79 6.60 -21.13 13.27
CA VAL A 79 6.57 -21.72 14.61
C VAL A 79 5.81 -23.05 14.60
N LEU A 80 4.63 -23.09 13.98
CA LEU A 80 3.83 -24.31 13.84
C LEU A 80 4.63 -25.40 13.11
N SER A 81 5.28 -25.03 11.99
CA SER A 81 6.08 -25.97 11.21
C SER A 81 7.26 -26.54 11.98
N VAL A 82 7.94 -25.75 12.83
CA VAL A 82 9.03 -26.21 13.68
C VAL A 82 8.50 -27.18 14.75
N ILE A 83 7.38 -26.86 15.41
CA ILE A 83 6.78 -27.73 16.43
C ILE A 83 6.31 -29.05 15.81
N SER A 84 5.60 -28.98 14.68
CA SER A 84 5.12 -30.18 13.98
C SER A 84 6.27 -31.01 13.43
N GLY A 85 7.34 -30.40 12.91
CA GLY A 85 8.52 -31.10 12.42
C GLY A 85 9.33 -31.76 13.52
N ALA A 86 9.53 -31.08 14.65
CA ALA A 86 10.24 -31.63 15.81
C ALA A 86 9.45 -32.76 16.50
N GLY A 87 8.11 -32.65 16.53
CA GLY A 87 7.24 -33.69 17.08
C GLY A 87 7.14 -34.97 16.24
N LEU A 88 7.49 -34.93 14.95
CA LEU A 88 7.54 -36.11 14.07
C LEU A 88 8.91 -36.82 14.09
N ALA A 89 9.93 -36.20 14.67
CA ALA A 89 11.28 -36.75 14.75
C ALA A 89 11.57 -37.48 16.07
N LEU A 90 10.64 -37.43 17.05
CA LEU A 90 10.73 -38.06 18.37
C LEU A 90 9.82 -39.29 18.43
#